data_AF-A0A954CKE0-F1
#
_entry.id   AF-A0A954CKE0-F1
#
_cell.length_a   1.000
_cell.length_b   1.000
_cell.length_c   1.000
_cell.angle_alpha   90.00
_cell.angle_beta   90.00
_cell.angle_gamma   90.00
#
_symmetry.space_group_name_H-M   'P 1'
#
loop_
_entity.id
_entity.type
_entity.pdbx_description
1 polymer ?
#
loop_
_entity_poly.entity_id
_entity_poly.type
_entity_poly.pdbx_seq_one_letter_code
_entity_poly.pdbx_strand_id
1 'polypeptide(L)'
;MRKRSRRRSRRRSSRRSRRNGTLSRRIGMTLMLGFLGVGGWLLLGGGHDDETPAHDPLGIHQVTAEHSPEAKAERQRDNRAYLREAADALKPIEALSGDARRVAEMAAYEKLVAILGNDMDVTTRQTIAKRFNELSERIFFTAERNELASIYVVKSGDSLDRIARNFNTTQELLCQWNDIPWERRGKIHIGQSLKYVEGSPRVVVDKSDYFLNFYFGERLAQ
;
A
#
# COMPACT_ATOMS: atom_id res chain seq x y z
N MET A 1 -72.83 -1.87 -0.07
CA MET A 1 -72.61 -1.95 -1.55
C MET A 1 -71.82 -0.72 -1.95
N ARG A 2 -70.69 -0.68 -2.68
CA ARG A 2 -70.05 -1.56 -3.67
C ARG A 2 -68.54 -1.58 -3.44
N LYS A 3 -67.96 -2.77 -3.58
CA LYS A 3 -66.52 -3.07 -3.64
C LYS A 3 -65.92 -2.50 -4.94
N ARG A 4 -64.70 -1.99 -4.90
CA ARG A 4 -63.81 -1.92 -6.08
C ARG A 4 -62.43 -2.48 -5.75
N SER A 5 -62.24 -3.71 -6.18
CA SER A 5 -60.99 -4.45 -6.27
C SER A 5 -60.32 -4.20 -7.63
N ARG A 6 -59.01 -3.90 -7.67
CA ARG A 6 -58.10 -4.20 -8.80
C ARG A 6 -56.71 -4.52 -8.21
N ARG A 7 -56.35 -5.81 -8.11
CA ARG A 7 -55.42 -6.57 -8.99
C ARG A 7 -54.00 -5.94 -9.05
N ARG A 8 -53.04 -6.52 -8.32
CA ARG A 8 -52.03 -7.52 -8.76
C ARG A 8 -50.95 -6.94 -9.69
N SER A 9 -49.70 -6.85 -9.19
CA SER A 9 -48.61 -7.70 -9.70
C SER A 9 -47.43 -7.75 -8.72
N ARG A 10 -47.24 -8.94 -8.12
CA ARG A 10 -45.96 -9.40 -7.59
C ARG A 10 -44.98 -9.55 -8.76
N ARG A 11 -43.76 -9.05 -8.63
CA ARG A 11 -42.60 -9.63 -9.33
C ARG A 11 -41.48 -9.85 -8.32
N ARG A 12 -41.26 -11.14 -8.08
CA ARG A 12 -40.14 -11.71 -7.34
C ARG A 12 -38.85 -11.51 -8.14
N SER A 13 -37.82 -11.16 -7.40
CA SER A 13 -36.42 -11.58 -7.52
C SER A 13 -36.10 -12.63 -8.59
N SER A 14 -35.14 -12.34 -9.45
CA SER A 14 -34.25 -13.35 -10.03
C SER A 14 -32.81 -12.86 -10.04
N ARG A 15 -31.99 -13.59 -9.28
CA ARG A 15 -30.54 -13.56 -9.21
C ARG A 15 -29.87 -13.73 -10.59
N ARG A 16 -28.83 -12.94 -10.82
CA ARG A 16 -27.61 -13.22 -11.63
C ARG A 16 -26.57 -12.27 -11.00
N SER A 17 -25.54 -12.63 -10.22
CA SER A 17 -24.67 -13.81 -10.12
C SER A 17 -24.08 -14.26 -11.46
N ARG A 18 -22.92 -13.66 -11.76
CA ARG A 18 -21.85 -13.97 -12.74
C ARG A 18 -21.14 -12.63 -13.03
N ARG A 19 -19.84 -12.43 -12.85
CA ARG A 19 -18.68 -13.31 -12.67
C ARG A 19 -17.65 -12.59 -11.81
N ASN A 20 -17.05 -13.33 -10.88
CA ASN A 20 -15.77 -12.99 -10.28
C ASN A 20 -14.70 -13.01 -11.39
N GLY A 21 -14.08 -11.86 -11.63
CA GLY A 21 -12.83 -11.73 -12.35
C GLY A 21 -11.76 -11.32 -11.35
N THR A 22 -11.30 -12.29 -10.55
CA THR A 22 -10.10 -12.15 -9.73
C THR A 22 -8.89 -12.07 -10.66
N LEU A 23 -8.53 -10.87 -11.09
CA LEU A 23 -7.24 -10.62 -11.71
C LEU A 23 -6.21 -10.49 -10.60
N SER A 24 -5.74 -11.65 -10.12
CA SER A 24 -4.54 -11.76 -9.30
C SER A 24 -3.35 -11.33 -10.16
N ARG A 25 -3.06 -10.03 -10.17
CA ARG A 25 -1.76 -9.52 -10.61
C ARG A 25 -0.73 -9.91 -9.55
N ARG A 26 -0.15 -11.10 -9.73
CA ARG A 26 1.09 -11.50 -9.09
C ARG A 26 2.16 -10.49 -9.54
N ILE A 27 2.51 -9.55 -8.66
CA ILE A 27 3.72 -8.74 -8.82
C ILE A 27 4.88 -9.69 -8.49
N GLY A 28 5.32 -10.43 -9.51
CA GLY A 28 6.56 -11.20 -9.46
C GLY A 28 7.71 -10.24 -9.69
N MET A 29 8.35 -9.80 -8.60
CA MET A 29 9.60 -9.05 -8.66
C MET A 29 10.73 -10.04 -8.98
N THR A 30 11.01 -10.25 -10.26
CA THR A 30 12.17 -11.04 -10.70
C THR A 30 13.43 -10.20 -10.53
N LEU A 31 14.19 -10.50 -9.48
CA LEU A 31 15.58 -10.07 -9.30
C LEU A 31 16.45 -10.74 -10.38
N MET A 32 16.84 -9.96 -11.40
CA MET A 32 17.90 -10.37 -12.33
C MET A 32 19.25 -9.86 -11.81
N LEU A 33 20.04 -10.79 -11.28
CA LEU A 33 21.47 -10.64 -11.01
C LEU A 33 22.21 -10.61 -12.35
N GLY A 34 23.00 -9.56 -12.58
CA GLY A 34 23.89 -9.45 -13.74
C GLY A 34 24.99 -8.43 -13.49
N PHE A 35 25.96 -8.77 -12.64
CA PHE A 35 27.27 -8.15 -12.60
C PHE A 35 28.28 -9.13 -13.19
N LEU A 36 29.16 -8.65 -14.07
CA LEU A 36 30.53 -9.10 -14.44
C LEU A 36 30.76 -8.63 -15.90
N GLY A 37 31.80 -7.89 -16.28
CA GLY A 37 32.96 -7.37 -15.55
C GLY A 37 33.73 -6.42 -16.47
N VAL A 38 34.46 -5.49 -15.87
CA VAL A 38 35.46 -4.63 -16.51
C VAL A 38 36.82 -5.34 -16.42
N GLY A 39 37.59 -5.38 -17.51
CA GLY A 39 39.03 -5.65 -17.41
C GLY A 39 39.76 -6.10 -18.69
N GLY A 40 40.64 -5.22 -19.22
CA GLY A 40 42.05 -5.57 -19.46
C GLY A 40 42.50 -6.00 -20.88
N TRP A 41 43.32 -5.16 -21.51
CA TRP A 41 44.19 -5.38 -22.68
C TRP A 41 45.29 -6.46 -22.47
N LEU A 42 45.74 -7.17 -23.53
CA LEU A 42 47.07 -7.04 -24.21
C LEU A 42 47.37 -8.22 -25.21
N LEU A 43 48.08 -7.83 -26.28
CA LEU A 43 48.58 -8.46 -27.54
C LEU A 43 49.26 -9.85 -27.56
N LEU A 44 49.05 -10.58 -28.68
CA LEU A 44 49.99 -11.27 -29.61
C LEU A 44 49.12 -12.16 -30.53
N GLY A 45 49.20 -12.30 -31.85
CA GLY A 45 50.13 -11.96 -32.94
C GLY A 45 49.95 -13.06 -34.02
N GLY A 46 49.93 -12.73 -35.31
CA GLY A 46 50.02 -13.70 -36.42
C GLY A 46 48.78 -13.79 -37.32
N GLY A 47 48.92 -13.36 -38.58
CA GLY A 47 47.85 -13.32 -39.57
C GLY A 47 47.52 -14.66 -40.22
N HIS A 48 46.36 -14.69 -40.88
CA HIS A 48 46.11 -15.28 -42.20
C HIS A 48 44.79 -14.69 -42.71
N ASP A 49 44.78 -14.33 -43.98
CA ASP A 49 43.63 -13.80 -44.71
C ASP A 49 42.57 -14.89 -44.86
N ASP A 50 41.34 -14.64 -44.41
CA ASP A 50 40.16 -15.35 -44.89
C ASP A 50 38.89 -14.51 -44.68
N GLU A 51 38.11 -14.40 -45.76
CA GLU A 51 36.91 -13.59 -45.88
C GLU A 51 35.83 -14.00 -44.87
N THR A 52 35.41 -13.07 -44.02
CA THR A 52 34.15 -13.15 -43.28
C THR A 52 33.41 -11.81 -43.41
N PRO A 53 32.08 -11.83 -43.66
CA PRO A 53 31.34 -10.61 -43.94
C PRO A 53 31.38 -9.71 -42.71
N ALA A 54 31.59 -8.41 -42.95
CA ALA A 54 31.66 -7.37 -41.93
C ALA A 54 30.38 -7.37 -41.07
N HIS A 55 30.39 -8.15 -40.00
CA HIS A 55 29.56 -7.93 -38.84
C HIS A 55 30.11 -6.67 -38.18
N ASP A 56 29.41 -5.56 -38.34
CA ASP A 56 29.59 -4.36 -37.54
C ASP A 56 29.52 -4.75 -36.04
N PRO A 57 30.66 -4.85 -35.33
CA PRO A 57 30.69 -5.36 -33.97
C PRO A 57 30.39 -4.25 -32.96
N LEU A 58 30.03 -3.05 -33.44
CA LEU A 58 29.72 -1.88 -32.64
C LEU A 58 28.31 -1.37 -32.95
N GLY A 59 27.35 -2.29 -33.04
CA GLY A 59 25.93 -2.01 -32.91
C GLY A 59 25.55 -1.54 -31.50
N ILE A 60 26.21 -0.49 -31.00
CA ILE A 60 25.79 0.27 -29.81
C ILE A 60 24.63 1.15 -30.24
N HIS A 61 23.45 0.55 -30.37
CA HIS A 61 22.19 1.27 -30.46
C HIS A 61 21.12 0.62 -29.58
N GLN A 62 21.42 0.42 -28.30
CA GLN A 62 20.39 0.34 -27.25
C GLN A 62 20.86 0.99 -25.95
N VAL A 63 21.26 2.25 -26.03
CA VAL A 63 21.10 3.18 -24.92
C VAL A 63 20.22 4.28 -25.52
N THR A 64 18.97 4.50 -25.08
CA THR A 64 18.59 5.80 -24.51
C THR A 64 17.08 5.93 -24.21
N ALA A 65 16.26 4.88 -24.25
CA ALA A 65 14.82 5.07 -24.01
C ALA A 65 14.52 5.68 -22.63
N GLU A 66 15.20 5.22 -21.57
CA GLU A 66 15.08 5.78 -20.21
C GLU A 66 15.77 7.15 -20.03
N HIS A 67 16.69 7.51 -20.93
CA HIS A 67 17.48 8.75 -20.83
C HIS A 67 17.02 9.85 -21.81
N SER A 68 15.99 9.57 -22.64
CA SER A 68 15.43 10.53 -23.58
C SER A 68 14.87 11.76 -22.84
N PRO A 69 15.12 12.99 -23.34
CA PRO A 69 14.48 14.19 -22.81
C PRO A 69 12.96 14.09 -22.73
N GLU A 70 12.33 13.36 -23.65
CA GLU A 70 10.88 13.13 -23.69
C GLU A 70 10.41 12.26 -22.52
N ALA A 71 11.08 11.14 -22.27
CA ALA A 71 10.79 10.25 -21.15
C ALA A 71 10.98 10.95 -19.78
N LYS A 72 12.00 11.81 -19.66
CA LYS A 72 12.20 12.64 -18.47
C LYS A 72 11.08 13.67 -18.29
N ALA A 73 10.64 14.30 -19.38
CA ALA A 73 9.56 15.28 -19.34
C ALA A 73 8.21 14.64 -19.01
N GLU A 74 7.93 13.45 -19.53
CA GLU A 74 6.74 12.65 -19.20
C GLU A 74 6.74 12.26 -17.72
N ARG A 75 7.82 11.66 -17.22
CA ARG A 75 7.96 11.31 -15.80
C ARG A 75 7.76 12.53 -14.89
N GLN A 76 8.29 13.69 -15.27
CA GLN A 76 8.12 14.92 -14.50
C GLN A 76 6.66 15.42 -14.50
N ARG A 77 5.92 15.23 -15.60
CA ARG A 77 4.48 15.54 -15.67
C ARG A 77 3.69 14.62 -14.75
N ASP A 78 3.98 13.32 -14.78
CA ASP A 78 3.34 12.33 -13.92
C ASP A 78 3.60 12.62 -12.44
N ASN A 79 4.85 12.90 -12.07
CA ASN A 79 5.21 13.26 -10.70
C ASN A 79 4.43 14.49 -10.20
N ARG A 80 4.25 15.51 -11.04
CA ARG A 80 3.43 16.68 -10.70
C ARG A 80 1.95 16.32 -10.57
N ALA A 81 1.44 15.41 -11.40
CA ALA A 81 0.07 14.93 -11.31
C ALA A 81 -0.15 14.17 -9.99
N TYR A 82 0.77 13.27 -9.61
CA TYR A 82 0.70 12.54 -8.33
C TYR A 82 0.69 13.47 -7.12
N LEU A 83 1.54 14.50 -7.09
CA LEU A 83 1.57 15.48 -6.00
C LEU A 83 0.25 16.23 -5.87
N ARG A 84 -0.36 16.60 -7.00
CA ARG A 84 -1.66 17.28 -7.04
C ARG A 84 -2.76 16.34 -6.55
N GLU A 85 -2.79 15.12 -7.06
CA GLU A 85 -3.80 14.12 -6.70
C GLU A 85 -3.74 13.75 -5.22
N ALA A 86 -2.52 13.61 -4.66
CA ALA A 86 -2.31 13.41 -3.23
C ALA A 86 -2.81 14.60 -2.39
N ALA A 87 -2.57 15.84 -2.85
CA ALA A 87 -3.08 17.03 -2.17
C ALA A 87 -4.61 17.10 -2.20
N ASP A 88 -5.21 16.84 -3.36
CA ASP A 88 -6.66 16.88 -3.56
C ASP A 88 -7.36 15.80 -2.72
N ALA A 89 -6.74 14.63 -2.53
CA ALA A 89 -7.26 13.57 -1.68
C ALA A 89 -7.30 13.95 -0.19
N LEU A 90 -6.32 14.73 0.28
CA LEU A 90 -6.18 15.10 1.70
C LEU A 90 -7.02 16.33 2.07
N LYS A 91 -7.21 17.25 1.12
CA LYS A 91 -7.89 18.54 1.34
C LYS A 91 -9.24 18.47 2.05
N PRO A 92 -10.15 17.51 1.75
CA PRO A 92 -11.46 17.46 2.41
C PRO A 92 -11.37 17.21 3.92
N ILE A 93 -10.33 16.52 4.39
CA ILE A 93 -10.20 16.08 5.78
C ILE A 93 -10.13 17.27 6.75
N GLU A 94 -9.52 18.38 6.33
CA GLU A 94 -9.31 19.57 7.16
C GLU A 94 -10.64 20.24 7.56
N ALA A 95 -11.66 20.15 6.71
CA ALA A 95 -12.95 20.78 6.93
C ALA A 95 -13.99 19.85 7.59
N LEU A 96 -13.67 18.56 7.73
CA LEU A 96 -14.61 17.55 8.21
C LEU A 96 -14.34 17.17 9.67
N SER A 97 -15.38 16.71 10.35
CA SER A 97 -15.33 16.16 11.71
C SER A 97 -16.16 14.87 11.83
N GLY A 98 -15.91 14.11 12.90
CA GLY A 98 -16.63 12.88 13.22
C GLY A 98 -16.64 11.87 12.06
N ASP A 99 -17.78 11.22 11.84
CA ASP A 99 -17.96 10.15 10.86
C ASP A 99 -17.59 10.56 9.43
N ALA A 100 -17.94 11.78 9.03
CA ALA A 100 -17.62 12.28 7.70
C ALA A 100 -16.11 12.42 7.49
N ARG A 101 -15.38 12.88 8.52
CA ARG A 101 -13.91 12.94 8.50
C ARG A 101 -13.30 11.56 8.37
N ARG A 102 -13.79 10.58 9.12
CA ARG A 102 -13.28 9.19 9.09
C ARG A 102 -13.43 8.58 7.70
N VAL A 103 -14.57 8.79 7.04
CA VAL A 103 -14.79 8.33 5.66
C VAL A 103 -13.80 9.00 4.69
N ALA A 104 -13.57 10.31 4.85
CA ALA A 104 -12.60 11.04 4.02
C ALA A 104 -11.15 10.59 4.27
N GLU A 105 -10.78 10.33 5.53
CA GLU A 105 -9.47 9.80 5.90
C GLU A 105 -9.22 8.43 5.26
N MET A 106 -10.22 7.55 5.27
CA MET A 106 -10.12 6.24 4.61
C MET A 106 -10.00 6.36 3.09
N ALA A 107 -10.81 7.22 2.46
CA ALA A 107 -10.72 7.47 1.03
C ALA A 107 -9.34 8.04 0.62
N ALA A 108 -8.79 8.96 1.43
CA ALA A 108 -7.46 9.52 1.20
C ALA A 108 -6.37 8.46 1.39
N TYR A 109 -6.50 7.60 2.40
CA TYR A 109 -5.57 6.50 2.63
C TYR A 109 -5.49 5.57 1.41
N GLU A 110 -6.63 5.08 0.92
CA GLU A 110 -6.67 4.21 -0.27
C GLU A 110 -6.06 4.89 -1.50
N LYS A 111 -6.34 6.19 -1.66
CA LYS A 111 -5.81 6.98 -2.77
C LYS A 111 -4.29 7.12 -2.71
N LEU A 112 -3.73 7.43 -1.54
CA LEU A 112 -2.29 7.58 -1.36
C LEU A 112 -1.55 6.25 -1.53
N VAL A 113 -2.12 5.14 -1.04
CA VAL A 113 -1.57 3.79 -1.29
C VAL A 113 -1.52 3.50 -2.79
N ALA A 114 -2.59 3.81 -3.52
CA ALA A 114 -2.63 3.62 -4.97
C ALA A 114 -1.58 4.48 -5.69
N ILE A 115 -1.39 5.74 -5.27
CA ILE A 115 -0.39 6.64 -5.84
C ILE A 115 1.02 6.10 -5.59
N LEU A 116 1.34 5.72 -4.35
CA LEU A 116 2.65 5.18 -3.96
C LEU A 116 3.00 3.88 -4.69
N GLY A 117 2.00 3.13 -5.18
CA GLY A 117 2.20 1.95 -6.02
C GLY A 117 2.67 2.24 -7.46
N ASN A 118 2.70 3.50 -7.89
CA ASN A 118 3.19 3.89 -9.22
C ASN A 118 4.70 4.13 -9.24
N ASP A 119 5.29 4.04 -10.44
CA ASP A 119 6.64 4.51 -10.67
C ASP A 119 6.70 6.05 -10.63
N MET A 120 7.67 6.58 -9.90
CA MET A 120 7.86 8.02 -9.69
C MET A 120 9.32 8.28 -9.27
N ASP A 121 9.73 9.54 -9.22
CA ASP A 121 11.05 9.86 -8.66
C ASP A 121 11.06 9.76 -7.13
N VAL A 122 12.27 9.69 -6.57
CA VAL A 122 12.48 9.52 -5.12
C VAL A 122 11.92 10.71 -4.31
N THR A 123 12.05 11.93 -4.81
CA THR A 123 11.63 13.14 -4.08
C THR A 123 10.11 13.26 -4.00
N THR A 124 9.43 12.92 -5.09
CA THR A 124 7.97 12.82 -5.17
C THR A 124 7.48 11.74 -4.23
N ARG A 125 8.10 10.55 -4.27
CA ARG A 125 7.76 9.45 -3.36
C ARG A 125 7.91 9.86 -1.90
N GLN A 126 9.04 10.46 -1.51
CA GLN A 126 9.27 10.95 -0.16
C GLN A 126 8.22 11.98 0.29
N THR A 127 7.84 12.89 -0.60
CA THR A 127 6.82 13.91 -0.28
C THR A 127 5.46 13.28 -0.02
N ILE A 128 5.04 12.35 -0.88
CA ILE A 128 3.75 11.66 -0.75
C ILE A 128 3.75 10.73 0.45
N ALA A 129 4.85 10.00 0.66
CA ALA A 129 5.07 9.12 1.80
C ALA A 129 5.00 9.87 3.13
N LYS A 130 5.58 11.06 3.22
CA LYS A 130 5.49 11.88 4.43
C LYS A 130 4.04 12.21 4.77
N ARG A 131 3.26 12.66 3.77
CA ARG A 131 1.83 12.95 3.97
C ARG A 131 1.00 11.71 4.27
N PHE A 132 1.36 10.59 3.64
CA PHE A 132 0.76 9.30 3.92
C PHE A 132 1.00 8.90 5.37
N ASN A 133 2.24 8.99 5.87
CA ASN A 133 2.59 8.72 7.27
C ASN A 133 1.74 9.56 8.23
N GLU A 134 1.71 10.88 8.04
CA GLU A 134 0.91 11.78 8.88
C GLU A 134 -0.58 11.37 8.92
N LEU A 135 -1.12 10.85 7.82
CA LEU A 135 -2.48 10.32 7.74
C LEU A 135 -2.60 8.95 8.41
N SER A 136 -1.71 7.99 8.12
CA SER A 136 -1.76 6.65 8.67
C SER A 136 -1.56 6.65 10.17
N GLU A 137 -0.65 7.45 10.73
CA GLU A 137 -0.49 7.58 12.18
C GLU A 137 -1.82 7.95 12.85
N ARG A 138 -2.54 8.93 12.29
CA ARG A 138 -3.85 9.34 12.81
C ARG A 138 -4.90 8.23 12.73
N ILE A 139 -4.92 7.44 11.65
CA ILE A 139 -5.89 6.37 11.45
C ILE A 139 -5.55 5.15 12.32
N PHE A 140 -4.28 4.77 12.41
CA PHE A 140 -3.85 3.56 13.10
C PHE A 140 -3.76 3.76 14.62
N PHE A 141 -3.20 4.87 15.09
CA PHE A 141 -2.92 5.12 16.51
C PHE A 141 -3.98 5.97 17.23
N THR A 142 -5.23 5.79 16.84
CA THR A 142 -6.41 6.34 17.54
C THR A 142 -7.24 5.20 18.13
N ALA A 143 -7.92 5.42 19.25
CA ALA A 143 -8.94 4.50 19.77
C ALA A 143 -10.23 4.49 18.93
N GLU A 144 -10.37 5.43 17.99
CA GLU A 144 -11.54 5.46 17.11
C GLU A 144 -11.64 4.23 16.22
N ARG A 145 -12.88 3.79 16.00
CA ARG A 145 -13.20 2.66 15.14
C ARG A 145 -13.04 3.06 13.67
N ASN A 146 -12.32 2.24 12.93
CA ASN A 146 -12.15 2.37 11.49
C ASN A 146 -12.08 0.99 10.83
N GLU A 147 -12.13 0.98 9.50
CA GLU A 147 -12.21 -0.23 8.69
C GLU A 147 -10.89 -1.01 8.60
N LEU A 148 -9.79 -0.42 9.08
CA LEU A 148 -8.48 -1.05 9.14
C LEU A 148 -8.29 -1.92 10.39
N ALA A 149 -9.17 -1.80 11.38
CA ALA A 149 -9.08 -2.49 12.65
C ALA A 149 -10.32 -3.34 12.97
N SER A 150 -10.08 -4.41 13.71
CA SER A 150 -11.10 -5.30 14.25
C SER A 150 -11.39 -4.97 15.72
N ILE A 151 -12.53 -5.42 16.24
CA ILE A 151 -12.92 -5.24 17.65
C ILE A 151 -13.01 -6.59 18.34
N TYR A 152 -12.29 -6.72 19.45
CA TYR A 152 -12.38 -7.85 20.37
C TYR A 152 -13.16 -7.45 21.62
N VAL A 153 -14.05 -8.32 22.11
CA VAL A 153 -14.74 -8.12 23.39
C VAL A 153 -14.07 -9.01 24.43
N VAL A 154 -13.51 -8.37 25.47
CA VAL A 154 -12.77 -9.05 26.55
C VAL A 154 -13.66 -10.06 27.27
N LYS A 155 -13.14 -11.27 27.47
CA LYS A 155 -13.82 -12.40 28.12
C LYS A 155 -13.23 -12.68 29.49
N SER A 156 -13.94 -13.48 30.28
CA SER A 156 -13.46 -13.93 31.59
C SER A 156 -12.15 -14.71 31.44
N GLY A 157 -11.14 -14.34 32.24
CA GLY A 157 -9.81 -14.95 32.20
C GLY A 157 -8.87 -14.42 31.10
N ASP A 158 -9.27 -13.39 30.35
CA ASP A 158 -8.38 -12.72 29.42
C ASP A 158 -7.38 -11.80 30.14
N SER A 159 -6.21 -11.68 29.55
CA SER A 159 -5.21 -10.64 29.85
C SER A 159 -4.79 -9.98 28.55
N LEU A 160 -4.31 -8.73 28.59
CA LEU A 160 -3.79 -8.09 27.37
C LEU A 160 -2.69 -8.90 26.70
N ASP A 161 -1.86 -9.59 27.48
CA ASP A 161 -0.81 -10.48 26.96
C ASP A 161 -1.39 -11.65 26.14
N ARG A 162 -2.42 -12.33 26.67
CA ARG A 162 -3.07 -13.45 25.98
C ARG A 162 -3.78 -12.97 24.72
N ILE A 163 -4.47 -11.82 24.81
CA ILE A 163 -5.15 -11.19 23.68
C ILE A 163 -4.13 -10.81 22.59
N ALA A 164 -3.02 -10.17 22.97
CA ALA A 164 -1.97 -9.76 22.04
C ALA A 164 -1.39 -10.96 21.27
N ARG A 165 -1.08 -12.05 21.99
CA ARG A 165 -0.58 -13.30 21.38
C ARG A 165 -1.60 -13.92 20.42
N ASN A 166 -2.89 -13.92 20.77
CA ASN A 166 -3.93 -14.47 19.89
C ASN A 166 -4.06 -13.71 18.56
N PHE A 167 -3.76 -12.41 18.56
CA PHE A 167 -3.86 -11.56 17.37
C PHE A 167 -2.51 -11.20 16.74
N ASN A 168 -1.43 -11.88 17.14
CA ASN A 168 -0.07 -11.65 16.65
C ASN A 168 0.38 -10.18 16.74
N THR A 169 0.01 -9.51 17.83
CA THR A 169 0.38 -8.14 18.16
C THR A 169 1.08 -8.08 19.52
N THR A 170 1.35 -6.89 20.05
CA THR A 170 1.99 -6.69 21.36
C THR A 170 1.06 -5.97 22.34
N GLN A 171 1.37 -6.04 23.63
CA GLN A 171 0.59 -5.34 24.66
C GLN A 171 0.67 -3.83 24.46
N GLU A 172 1.83 -3.32 24.04
CA GLU A 172 2.12 -1.92 23.78
C GLU A 172 1.22 -1.38 22.66
N LEU A 173 1.13 -2.11 21.54
CA LEU A 173 0.25 -1.76 20.43
C LEU A 173 -1.22 -1.81 20.83
N LEU A 174 -1.64 -2.85 21.54
CA LEU A 174 -3.01 -2.91 22.08
C LEU A 174 -3.30 -1.73 23.02
N CYS A 175 -2.34 -1.33 23.85
CA CYS A 175 -2.51 -0.18 24.72
C CYS A 175 -2.68 1.11 23.91
N GLN A 176 -1.80 1.34 22.93
CA GLN A 176 -1.80 2.51 22.07
C GLN A 176 -3.07 2.63 21.23
N TRP A 177 -3.54 1.53 20.63
CA TRP A 177 -4.78 1.53 19.84
C TRP A 177 -6.06 1.69 20.66
N ASN A 178 -5.98 1.65 21.99
CA ASN A 178 -7.15 1.71 22.86
C ASN A 178 -7.06 2.83 23.91
N ASP A 179 -6.09 3.75 23.77
CA ASP A 179 -5.81 4.81 24.74
C ASP A 179 -5.68 4.28 26.18
N ILE A 180 -5.13 3.07 26.34
CA ILE A 180 -4.86 2.47 27.65
C ILE A 180 -3.44 2.90 28.05
N PRO A 181 -3.28 3.68 29.13
CA PRO A 181 -1.95 4.00 29.62
C PRO A 181 -1.20 2.73 30.01
N TRP A 182 0.11 2.68 29.72
CA TRP A 182 0.93 1.49 29.92
C TRP A 182 0.90 0.95 31.36
N GLU A 183 0.84 1.86 32.33
CA GLU A 183 0.71 1.56 33.76
C GLU A 183 -0.65 0.94 34.14
N ARG A 184 -1.66 1.04 33.27
CA ARG A 184 -3.00 0.47 33.45
C ARG A 184 -3.26 -0.79 32.63
N ARG A 185 -2.27 -1.31 31.90
CA ARG A 185 -2.40 -2.52 31.05
C ARG A 185 -2.97 -3.75 31.76
N GLY A 186 -2.80 -3.86 33.07
CA GLY A 186 -3.35 -4.95 33.89
C GLY A 186 -4.84 -4.81 34.25
N LYS A 187 -5.50 -3.69 33.90
CA LYS A 187 -6.86 -3.35 34.35
C LYS A 187 -7.90 -3.41 33.22
N ILE A 188 -7.85 -4.44 32.39
CA ILE A 188 -8.92 -4.69 31.42
C ILE A 188 -10.11 -5.37 32.09
N HIS A 189 -11.32 -5.06 31.62
CA HIS A 189 -12.56 -5.56 32.21
C HIS A 189 -13.32 -6.45 31.23
N ILE A 190 -14.02 -7.45 31.76
CA ILE A 190 -14.90 -8.31 30.96
C ILE A 190 -15.96 -7.43 30.27
N GLY A 191 -16.20 -7.67 28.98
CA GLY A 191 -17.11 -6.89 28.15
C GLY A 191 -16.49 -5.62 27.54
N GLN A 192 -15.28 -5.24 27.94
CA GLN A 192 -14.56 -4.12 27.32
C GLN A 192 -14.29 -4.42 25.84
N SER A 193 -14.58 -3.45 24.97
CA SER A 193 -14.22 -3.52 23.56
C SER A 193 -12.78 -3.03 23.36
N LEU A 194 -11.95 -3.86 22.73
CA LEU A 194 -10.57 -3.54 22.38
C LEU A 194 -10.41 -3.55 20.86
N LYS A 195 -9.94 -2.44 20.31
CA LYS A 195 -9.45 -2.31 18.94
C LYS A 195 -8.14 -3.07 18.78
N TYR A 196 -8.01 -3.80 17.69
CA TYR A 196 -6.75 -4.41 17.29
C TYR A 196 -6.62 -4.42 15.77
N VAL A 197 -5.40 -4.32 15.27
CA VAL A 197 -5.08 -4.52 13.86
C VAL A 197 -4.56 -5.93 13.70
N GLU A 198 -5.09 -6.65 12.71
CA GLU A 198 -4.69 -8.02 12.42
C GLU A 198 -3.36 -8.08 11.67
N GLY A 199 -2.55 -9.07 12.02
CA GLY A 199 -1.31 -9.41 11.33
C GLY A 199 -0.08 -8.89 12.07
N SER A 200 1.01 -9.64 11.92
CA SER A 200 2.29 -9.23 12.48
C SER A 200 2.83 -8.02 11.72
N PRO A 201 3.42 -7.05 12.43
CA PRO A 201 4.10 -5.96 11.78
C PRO A 201 5.26 -6.47 10.92
N ARG A 202 5.36 -6.02 9.67
CA ARG A 202 6.42 -6.38 8.72
C ARG A 202 7.03 -5.11 8.12
N VAL A 203 8.35 -5.04 8.12
CA VAL A 203 9.11 -4.00 7.42
C VAL A 203 9.63 -4.58 6.10
N VAL A 204 9.42 -3.87 5.00
CA VAL A 204 9.94 -4.20 3.66
C VAL A 204 10.72 -3.00 3.16
N VAL A 205 12.02 -3.16 2.93
CA VAL A 205 12.88 -2.10 2.39
C VAL A 205 13.04 -2.27 0.89
N ASP A 206 12.63 -1.27 0.13
CA ASP A 206 12.97 -1.16 -1.28
C ASP A 206 14.27 -0.34 -1.40
N LYS A 207 15.29 -0.98 -1.98
CA LYS A 207 16.63 -0.41 -2.10
C LYS A 207 16.77 0.48 -3.34
N SER A 208 15.84 0.36 -4.29
CA SER A 208 15.87 1.15 -5.52
C SER A 208 15.45 2.60 -5.28
N ASP A 209 14.59 2.81 -4.29
CA ASP A 209 14.04 4.10 -3.91
C ASP A 209 14.33 4.50 -2.45
N TYR A 210 15.13 3.68 -1.76
CA TYR A 210 15.50 3.83 -0.35
C TYR A 210 14.28 3.97 0.58
N PHE A 211 13.17 3.33 0.22
CA PHE A 211 11.92 3.45 0.93
C PHE A 211 11.65 2.26 1.84
N LEU A 212 11.19 2.55 3.06
CA LEU A 212 10.87 1.54 4.06
C LEU A 212 9.37 1.43 4.18
N ASN A 213 8.79 0.32 3.75
CA ASN A 213 7.38 0.03 3.88
C ASN A 213 7.09 -0.77 5.14
N PHE A 214 6.30 -0.22 6.05
CA PHE A 214 5.79 -0.96 7.20
C PHE A 214 4.37 -1.45 6.93
N TYR A 215 4.07 -2.67 7.37
CA TYR A 215 2.80 -3.34 7.09
C TYR A 215 2.26 -4.00 8.35
N PHE A 216 0.94 -4.00 8.52
CA PHE A 216 0.23 -4.93 9.39
C PHE A 216 -0.54 -5.93 8.52
N GLY A 217 -0.03 -7.16 8.44
CA GLY A 217 -0.52 -8.13 7.46
C GLY A 217 -0.30 -7.62 6.03
N GLU A 218 -1.40 -7.41 5.30
CA GLU A 218 -1.39 -6.87 3.92
C GLU A 218 -1.61 -5.35 3.85
N ARG A 219 -1.78 -4.67 5.00
CA ARG A 219 -2.09 -3.24 5.06
C ARG A 219 -0.82 -2.43 5.25
N LEU A 220 -0.58 -1.42 4.41
CA LEU A 220 0.53 -0.48 4.56
C LEU A 220 0.25 0.46 5.74
N ALA A 221 1.14 0.52 6.71
CA ALA A 221 1.08 1.48 7.80
C ALA A 221 2.46 2.12 7.88
N GLN A 222 2.56 3.44 7.84
CA GLN A 222 3.84 4.12 8.07
C GLN A 222 3.63 5.38 8.87
#